data_AF-A0A844QAJ7-F1
#
_entry.id   AF-A0A844QAJ7-F1
#
_cell.length_a   1.000
_cell.length_b   1.000
_cell.length_c   1.000
_cell.angle_alpha   90.00
_cell.angle_beta   90.00
_cell.angle_gamma   90.00
#
_symmetry.space_group_name_H-M   'P 1'
#
loop_
_entity.id
_entity.type
_entity.pdbx_description
1 polymer ?
#
loop_
_entity_poly.entity_id
_entity_poly.type
_entity_poly.pdbx_seq_one_letter_code
_entity_poly.pdbx_strand_id
1 'polypeptide(L)'
;MKRQQRKFALAMGVIGGLVLGGFLIVDELENGMEWVIGTLAAIAAMTFTTSLIQTNRLKRLALAKEGLGADEGERLVSIRMSHMMDWLMASLVASLVGFGLSAMYMYIVPTWLIFGFGAFFVGQLIWMPIVTKRLTKLTHPDRDWPKDGDLASVMDEGEKYMMYEGMTSGFQVVMAALLFGMIVTIFYSVWTDIPQTFAFVAMAIIYLMGQWSYQRKYRQLEGE
;
A
#
# COMPACT_ATOMS: atom_id res chain seq x y z
N MET A 1 -29.87 -23.63 11.00
CA MET A 1 -30.38 -22.34 10.46
C MET A 1 -30.30 -21.16 11.42
N LYS A 2 -30.91 -21.19 12.63
CA LYS A 2 -30.99 -20.01 13.53
C LYS A 2 -29.64 -19.37 13.93
N ARG A 3 -28.54 -20.13 13.99
CA ARG A 3 -27.19 -19.60 14.31
C ARG A 3 -26.53 -18.82 13.16
N GLN A 4 -26.78 -19.22 11.90
CA GLN A 4 -26.22 -18.50 10.74
C GLN A 4 -26.95 -17.18 10.49
N GLN A 5 -28.28 -17.16 10.65
CA GLN A 5 -29.07 -15.93 10.55
C GLN A 5 -28.71 -14.89 11.62
N ARG A 6 -28.39 -15.32 12.86
CA ARG A 6 -27.90 -14.41 13.90
C ARG A 6 -26.52 -13.82 13.58
N LYS A 7 -25.61 -14.59 12.98
CA LYS A 7 -24.29 -14.09 12.55
C LYS A 7 -24.41 -13.09 11.40
N PHE A 8 -25.31 -13.35 10.45
CA PHE A 8 -25.57 -12.45 9.33
C PHE A 8 -26.25 -11.14 9.79
N ALA A 9 -27.22 -11.22 10.71
CA ALA A 9 -27.87 -10.05 11.29
C ALA A 9 -26.91 -9.21 12.14
N LEU A 10 -25.97 -9.83 12.87
CA LEU A 10 -24.89 -9.14 13.59
C LEU A 10 -23.93 -8.44 12.62
N ALA A 11 -23.52 -9.10 11.53
CA ALA A 11 -22.67 -8.49 10.51
C ALA A 11 -23.35 -7.29 9.84
N MET A 12 -24.62 -7.41 9.48
CA MET A 12 -25.41 -6.31 8.91
C MET A 12 -25.67 -5.19 9.92
N GLY A 13 -25.83 -5.51 11.21
CA GLY A 13 -25.95 -4.52 12.28
C GLY A 13 -24.67 -3.74 12.55
N VAL A 14 -23.50 -4.40 12.45
CA VAL A 14 -22.19 -3.73 12.54
C VAL A 14 -21.93 -2.84 11.32
N ILE A 15 -22.25 -3.31 10.12
CA ILE A 15 -22.14 -2.51 8.89
C ILE A 15 -23.12 -1.33 8.93
N GLY A 16 -24.38 -1.55 9.31
CA GLY A 16 -25.37 -0.49 9.46
C GLY A 16 -25.01 0.54 10.53
N GLY A 17 -24.42 0.09 11.65
CA GLY A 17 -23.90 0.97 12.70
C GLY A 17 -22.69 1.78 12.27
N LEU A 18 -21.80 1.22 11.44
CA LEU A 18 -20.66 1.94 10.86
C LEU A 18 -21.10 2.96 9.79
N VAL A 19 -22.14 2.65 9.01
CA VAL A 19 -22.69 3.57 8.00
C VAL A 19 -23.46 4.72 8.65
N LEU A 20 -24.30 4.44 9.66
CA LEU A 20 -25.04 5.47 10.40
C LEU A 20 -24.14 6.30 11.33
N GLY A 21 -23.15 5.65 11.97
CA GLY A 21 -22.08 6.34 12.69
C GLY A 21 -21.24 7.20 11.75
N GLY A 22 -20.94 6.71 10.54
CA GLY A 22 -20.32 7.49 9.49
C GLY A 22 -21.10 8.75 9.12
N PHE A 23 -22.44 8.69 9.06
CA PHE A 23 -23.30 9.84 8.76
C PHE A 23 -23.37 10.89 9.89
N LEU A 24 -23.34 10.47 11.17
CA LEU A 24 -23.40 11.40 12.31
C LEU A 24 -22.04 12.07 12.60
N ILE A 25 -20.93 11.43 12.23
CA ILE A 25 -19.60 12.03 12.36
C ILE A 25 -19.37 13.09 11.27
N VAL A 26 -20.06 13.03 10.11
CA VAL A 26 -19.86 13.96 8.98
C VAL A 26 -20.06 15.45 9.35
N ASP A 27 -21.04 15.78 10.21
CA ASP A 27 -21.27 17.17 10.66
C ASP A 27 -20.21 17.67 11.66
N GLU A 28 -19.64 16.77 12.47
CA GLU A 28 -18.53 17.09 13.40
C GLU A 28 -17.16 17.00 12.70
N LEU A 29 -17.11 16.33 11.54
CA LEU A 29 -15.95 16.19 10.67
C LEU A 29 -15.59 17.51 10.00
N GLU A 30 -16.52 18.43 9.76
CA GLU A 30 -16.21 19.66 9.00
C GLU A 30 -15.12 20.51 9.72
N ASN A 31 -15.17 20.57 11.06
CA ASN A 31 -14.08 21.12 11.89
C ASN A 31 -12.96 20.11 12.19
N GLY A 32 -13.23 18.81 12.07
CA GLY A 32 -12.26 17.73 12.27
C GLY A 32 -11.39 17.40 11.05
N MET A 33 -11.77 17.83 9.85
CA MET A 33 -11.13 17.43 8.59
C MET A 33 -9.71 17.99 8.48
N GLU A 34 -9.47 19.21 8.97
CA GLU A 34 -8.12 19.76 9.07
C GLU A 34 -7.22 18.89 9.97
N TRP A 35 -7.73 18.42 11.10
CA TRP A 35 -7.00 17.53 12.02
C TRP A 35 -6.77 16.15 11.42
N VAL A 36 -7.77 15.59 10.72
CA VAL A 36 -7.64 14.30 10.00
C VAL A 36 -6.55 14.40 8.93
N ILE A 37 -6.57 15.46 8.11
CA ILE A 37 -5.59 15.67 7.05
C ILE A 37 -4.21 15.97 7.62
N GLY A 38 -4.10 16.77 8.68
CA GLY A 38 -2.85 17.00 9.39
C GLY A 38 -2.26 15.72 9.98
N THR A 39 -3.09 14.85 10.54
CA THR A 39 -2.67 13.53 11.04
C THR A 39 -2.19 12.63 9.90
N LEU A 40 -2.89 12.62 8.75
CA LEU A 40 -2.45 11.91 7.57
C LEU A 40 -1.11 12.43 7.04
N ALA A 41 -0.86 13.73 7.12
CA ALA A 41 0.42 14.33 6.71
C ALA A 41 1.55 13.84 7.60
N ALA A 42 1.32 13.80 8.92
CA ALA A 42 2.27 13.23 9.87
C ALA A 42 2.53 11.75 9.60
N ILE A 43 1.49 10.94 9.34
CA ILE A 43 1.62 9.51 9.00
C ILE A 43 2.42 9.33 7.70
N ALA A 44 2.10 10.09 6.65
CA ALA A 44 2.80 10.04 5.36
C ALA A 44 4.29 10.40 5.52
N ALA A 45 4.61 11.45 6.29
CA ALA A 45 5.98 11.87 6.57
C ALA A 45 6.75 10.83 7.41
N MET A 46 6.11 10.27 8.45
CA MET A 46 6.72 9.23 9.30
C MET A 46 7.03 7.97 8.50
N THR A 47 6.06 7.45 7.76
CA THR A 47 6.20 6.24 6.92
C THR A 47 7.23 6.42 5.81
N PHE A 48 7.29 7.62 5.22
CA PHE A 48 8.33 7.92 4.22
C PHE A 48 9.72 7.97 4.86
N THR A 49 9.86 8.65 6.00
CA THR A 49 11.14 8.75 6.70
C THR A 49 11.63 7.36 7.12
N THR A 50 10.75 6.49 7.63
CA THR A 50 11.11 5.11 7.94
C THR A 50 11.50 4.33 6.68
N SER A 51 10.83 4.54 5.54
CA SER A 51 11.22 3.92 4.26
C SER A 51 12.63 4.32 3.81
N LEU A 52 13.03 5.58 4.02
CA LEU A 52 14.39 6.07 3.72
C LEU A 52 15.43 5.45 4.66
N ILE A 53 15.10 5.34 5.95
CA ILE A 53 15.96 4.66 6.93
C ILE A 53 16.17 3.20 6.53
N GLN A 54 15.10 2.49 6.16
CA GLN A 54 15.18 1.09 5.73
C GLN A 54 15.96 0.93 4.42
N THR A 55 15.80 1.86 3.48
CA THR A 55 16.61 1.90 2.25
C THR A 55 18.10 1.98 2.57
N ASN A 56 18.49 2.86 3.50
CA ASN A 56 19.89 3.00 3.91
C ASN A 56 20.40 1.77 4.66
N ARG A 57 19.57 1.16 5.51
CA ARG A 57 19.90 -0.10 6.21
C ARG A 57 20.08 -1.25 5.23
N LEU A 58 19.24 -1.35 4.20
CA LEU A 58 19.35 -2.37 3.16
C LEU A 58 20.63 -2.20 2.35
N LYS A 59 20.99 -0.98 1.95
CA LYS A 59 22.26 -0.71 1.27
C LYS A 59 23.47 -1.14 2.10
N ARG A 60 23.48 -0.82 3.39
CA ARG A 60 24.55 -1.22 4.31
C ARG A 60 24.64 -2.74 4.44
N LEU A 61 23.49 -3.42 4.55
CA LEU A 61 23.44 -4.87 4.65
C LEU A 61 23.90 -5.55 3.35
N ALA A 62 23.49 -5.03 2.18
CA ALA A 62 23.89 -5.54 0.88
C ALA A 62 25.42 -5.48 0.69
N LEU A 63 26.06 -4.40 1.15
CA LEU A 63 27.51 -4.24 1.10
C LEU A 63 28.26 -5.12 2.11
N ALA A 64 27.60 -5.51 3.20
CA ALA A 64 28.18 -6.39 4.23
C ALA A 64 27.89 -7.88 3.99
N LYS A 65 27.21 -8.22 2.88
CA LYS A 65 26.73 -9.58 2.57
C LYS A 65 27.87 -10.60 2.47
N GLU A 66 29.08 -10.19 2.07
CA GLU A 66 30.25 -11.09 1.95
C GLU A 66 30.68 -11.75 3.28
N GLY A 67 30.31 -11.18 4.43
CA GLY A 67 30.62 -11.74 5.75
C GLY A 67 29.55 -12.67 6.33
N LEU A 68 28.40 -12.81 5.66
CA LEU A 68 27.29 -13.66 6.06
C LEU A 68 27.24 -14.86 5.12
N GLY A 69 27.03 -16.07 5.66
CA GLY A 69 26.85 -17.26 4.80
C GLY A 69 25.81 -16.99 3.71
N ALA A 70 26.02 -17.52 2.51
CA ALA A 70 25.27 -17.15 1.30
C ALA A 70 23.74 -17.14 1.50
N ASP A 71 23.21 -18.20 2.11
CA ASP A 71 21.77 -18.38 2.34
C ASP A 71 21.22 -17.40 3.38
N GLU A 72 21.93 -17.21 4.50
CA GLU A 72 21.51 -16.30 5.58
C GLU A 72 21.59 -14.83 5.14
N GLY A 73 22.63 -14.48 4.37
CA GLY A 73 22.78 -13.15 3.79
C GLY A 73 21.68 -12.82 2.79
N GLU A 74 21.27 -13.78 1.95
CA GLU A 74 20.17 -13.58 1.01
C GLU A 74 18.82 -13.44 1.72
N ARG A 75 18.54 -14.29 2.71
CA ARG A 75 17.31 -14.23 3.51
C ARG A 75 17.14 -12.90 4.26
N LEU A 76 18.20 -12.40 4.91
CA LEU A 76 18.13 -11.14 5.64
C LEU A 76 17.89 -9.94 4.70
N VAL A 77 18.42 -10.00 3.49
CA VAL A 77 18.23 -8.99 2.45
C VAL A 77 16.79 -9.02 1.92
N SER A 78 16.21 -10.20 1.66
CA SER A 78 14.83 -10.32 1.18
C SER A 78 13.81 -9.81 2.21
N ILE A 79 13.94 -10.23 3.48
CA ILE A 79 13.08 -9.76 4.58
C ILE A 79 13.14 -8.24 4.71
N ARG A 80 14.35 -7.67 4.66
CA ARG A 80 14.53 -6.22 4.80
C ARG A 80 14.01 -5.44 3.59
N MET A 81 14.12 -6.01 2.39
CA MET A 81 13.50 -5.48 1.19
C MET A 81 11.97 -5.48 1.30
N SER A 82 11.37 -6.58 1.78
CA SER A 82 9.92 -6.66 2.03
C SER A 82 9.46 -5.60 3.04
N HIS A 83 10.15 -5.46 4.17
CA HIS A 83 9.81 -4.41 5.15
C HIS A 83 9.92 -3.00 4.56
N MET A 84 10.95 -2.72 3.75
CA MET A 84 11.07 -1.44 3.08
C MET A 84 9.88 -1.18 2.14
N MET A 85 9.42 -2.20 1.41
CA MET A 85 8.24 -2.09 0.54
C MET A 85 6.95 -1.83 1.33
N ASP A 86 6.77 -2.49 2.49
CA ASP A 86 5.60 -2.26 3.36
C ASP A 86 5.50 -0.78 3.77
N TRP A 87 6.61 -0.19 4.24
CA TRP A 87 6.65 1.23 4.64
C TRP A 87 6.44 2.18 3.46
N LEU A 88 7.01 1.85 2.31
CA LEU A 88 6.86 2.66 1.09
C LEU A 88 5.42 2.64 0.58
N MET A 89 4.77 1.47 0.56
CA MET A 89 3.36 1.32 0.18
C MET A 89 2.44 2.06 1.15
N ALA A 90 2.68 1.94 2.46
CA ALA A 90 1.91 2.67 3.46
C ALA A 90 2.00 4.19 3.26
N SER A 91 3.19 4.69 2.94
CA SER A 91 3.41 6.11 2.65
C SER A 91 2.69 6.56 1.38
N LEU A 92 2.73 5.76 0.31
CA LEU A 92 2.06 6.04 -0.95
C LEU A 92 0.54 6.12 -0.74
N VAL A 93 -0.05 5.16 -0.05
CA VAL A 93 -1.50 5.18 0.25
C VAL A 93 -1.86 6.36 1.14
N ALA A 94 -1.08 6.63 2.20
CA ALA A 94 -1.33 7.78 3.07
C ALA A 94 -1.28 9.10 2.30
N SER A 95 -0.34 9.24 1.37
CA SER A 95 -0.23 10.43 0.53
C SER A 95 -1.38 10.59 -0.46
N LEU A 96 -1.84 9.48 -1.06
CA LEU A 96 -3.00 9.49 -1.95
C LEU A 96 -4.29 9.79 -1.21
N VAL A 97 -4.49 9.20 -0.02
CA VAL A 97 -5.64 9.46 0.83
C VAL A 97 -5.65 10.92 1.29
N GLY A 98 -4.50 11.43 1.74
CA GLY A 98 -4.33 12.84 2.10
C GLY A 98 -4.63 13.77 0.93
N PHE A 99 -4.12 13.47 -0.27
CA PHE A 99 -4.41 14.23 -1.49
C PHE A 99 -5.91 14.21 -1.81
N GLY A 100 -6.52 13.02 -1.83
CA GLY A 100 -7.93 12.86 -2.18
C GLY A 100 -8.86 13.58 -1.21
N LEU A 101 -8.66 13.42 0.09
CA LEU A 101 -9.45 14.15 1.09
C LEU A 101 -9.24 15.66 1.00
N SER A 102 -8.00 16.12 0.84
CA SER A 102 -7.72 17.55 0.70
C SER A 102 -8.38 18.14 -0.55
N ALA A 103 -8.39 17.39 -1.65
CA ALA A 103 -9.03 17.81 -2.90
C ALA A 103 -10.56 17.81 -2.81
N MET A 104 -11.16 16.79 -2.22
CA MET A 104 -12.63 16.69 -2.04
C MET A 104 -13.18 17.77 -1.12
N TYR A 105 -12.39 18.23 -0.15
CA TYR A 105 -12.79 19.25 0.84
C TYR A 105 -12.03 20.58 0.64
N MET A 106 -11.70 20.94 -0.61
CA MET A 106 -10.84 22.09 -0.92
C MET A 106 -11.36 23.45 -0.39
N TYR A 107 -12.66 23.56 -0.10
CA TYR A 107 -13.27 24.78 0.44
C TYR A 107 -12.92 25.03 1.91
N ILE A 108 -12.54 23.99 2.64
CA ILE A 108 -12.23 24.03 4.08
C ILE A 108 -10.72 23.83 4.28
N VAL A 109 -10.07 23.06 3.41
CA VAL A 109 -8.68 22.66 3.58
C VAL A 109 -7.72 23.67 2.95
N PRO A 110 -6.64 24.07 3.64
CA PRO A 110 -5.60 24.91 3.07
C PRO A 110 -5.02 24.34 1.76
N THR A 111 -4.99 25.15 0.70
CA THR A 111 -4.59 24.70 -0.64
C THR A 111 -3.17 24.13 -0.70
N TRP A 112 -2.27 24.59 0.18
CA TRP A 112 -0.90 24.06 0.25
C TRP A 112 -0.84 22.59 0.66
N LEU A 113 -1.82 22.08 1.42
CA LEU A 113 -1.92 20.65 1.74
C LEU A 113 -2.27 19.83 0.51
N ILE A 114 -3.18 20.31 -0.33
CA ILE A 114 -3.55 19.66 -1.60
C ILE A 114 -2.31 19.51 -2.48
N PHE A 115 -1.59 20.60 -2.72
CA PHE A 115 -0.36 20.57 -3.54
C PHE A 115 0.76 19.79 -2.86
N GLY A 116 0.89 19.86 -1.53
CA GLY A 116 1.89 19.12 -0.76
C GLY A 116 1.71 17.61 -0.90
N PHE A 117 0.51 17.10 -0.64
CA PHE A 117 0.19 15.68 -0.82
C PHE A 117 0.28 15.24 -2.28
N GLY A 118 -0.21 16.06 -3.22
CA GLY A 118 -0.14 15.76 -4.65
C GLY A 118 1.31 15.64 -5.14
N ALA A 119 2.17 16.61 -4.79
CA ALA A 119 3.59 16.59 -5.12
C ALA A 119 4.31 15.41 -4.45
N PHE A 120 3.95 15.10 -3.20
CA PHE A 120 4.52 13.98 -2.48
C PHE A 120 4.14 12.63 -3.11
N PHE A 121 2.87 12.44 -3.45
CA PHE A 121 2.38 11.23 -4.13
C PHE A 121 3.05 11.03 -5.49
N VAL A 122 3.08 12.07 -6.33
CA VAL A 122 3.76 12.01 -7.65
C VAL A 122 5.26 11.77 -7.48
N GLY A 123 5.90 12.43 -6.52
CA GLY A 123 7.30 12.23 -6.19
C GLY A 123 7.60 10.78 -5.82
N GLN A 124 6.74 10.15 -5.02
CA GLN A 124 6.88 8.73 -4.65
C GLN A 124 6.66 7.78 -5.83
N LEU A 125 5.68 8.05 -6.70
CA LEU A 125 5.46 7.26 -7.92
C LEU A 125 6.69 7.25 -8.83
N ILE A 126 7.40 8.36 -8.93
CA ILE A 126 8.64 8.48 -9.72
C ILE A 126 9.83 7.86 -8.99
N TRP A 127 9.95 8.11 -7.68
CA TRP A 127 11.09 7.68 -6.87
C TRP A 127 11.14 6.16 -6.66
N MET A 128 9.98 5.54 -6.42
CA MET A 128 9.89 4.14 -6.06
C MET A 128 10.55 3.22 -7.11
N PRO A 129 10.19 3.26 -8.41
CA PRO A 129 10.81 2.40 -9.43
C PRO A 129 12.32 2.58 -9.54
N ILE A 130 12.82 3.81 -9.33
CA ILE A 130 14.25 4.13 -9.41
C ILE A 130 15.01 3.46 -8.26
N VAL A 131 14.47 3.58 -7.04
CA VAL A 131 15.08 3.01 -5.84
C VAL A 131 15.01 1.49 -5.85
N THR A 132 13.85 0.91 -6.15
CA THR A 132 13.70 -0.55 -6.25
C THR A 132 14.67 -1.10 -7.27
N LYS A 133 14.79 -0.49 -8.45
CA LYS A 133 15.75 -0.90 -9.49
C LYS A 133 17.20 -0.89 -9.03
N ARG A 134 17.63 0.19 -8.38
CA ARG A 134 19.01 0.33 -7.90
C ARG A 134 19.30 -0.64 -6.76
N LEU A 135 18.36 -0.85 -5.85
CA LEU A 135 18.52 -1.74 -4.72
C LEU A 135 18.55 -3.20 -5.14
N THR A 136 17.67 -3.62 -6.06
CA THR A 136 17.67 -4.99 -6.58
C THR A 136 18.97 -5.32 -7.28
N LYS A 137 19.50 -4.41 -8.12
CA LYS A 137 20.80 -4.58 -8.75
C LYS A 137 21.95 -4.65 -7.73
N LEU A 138 21.84 -3.94 -6.62
CA LEU A 138 22.84 -3.95 -5.56
C LEU A 138 22.79 -5.25 -4.73
N THR A 139 21.59 -5.78 -4.47
CA THR A 139 21.38 -6.95 -3.61
C THR A 139 21.50 -8.27 -4.36
N HIS A 140 21.23 -8.25 -5.66
CA HIS A 140 21.27 -9.40 -6.57
C HIS A 140 21.92 -8.97 -7.89
N PRO A 141 23.25 -8.71 -7.90
CA PRO A 141 23.96 -8.25 -9.09
C PRO A 141 23.95 -9.27 -10.23
N ASP A 142 23.83 -10.56 -9.90
CA ASP A 142 23.83 -11.68 -10.86
C ASP A 142 22.43 -12.03 -11.38
N ARG A 143 21.36 -11.42 -10.83
CA ARG A 143 20.00 -11.57 -11.33
C ARG A 143 19.70 -10.45 -12.33
N ASP A 144 19.58 -10.80 -13.60
CA ASP A 144 18.86 -9.96 -14.56
C ASP A 144 17.40 -9.78 -14.09
N TRP A 145 16.79 -8.64 -14.43
CA TRP A 145 15.36 -8.37 -14.19
C TRP A 145 14.50 -9.57 -14.63
N PRO A 146 13.39 -9.85 -13.92
CA PRO A 146 12.95 -11.19 -13.62
C PRO A 146 12.87 -12.07 -14.87
N LYS A 147 13.70 -13.12 -14.88
CA LYS A 147 13.27 -14.44 -15.31
C LYS A 147 13.36 -15.35 -14.09
N ASP A 148 12.20 -15.85 -13.73
CA ASP A 148 11.96 -17.14 -13.07
C ASP A 148 12.30 -17.19 -11.57
N GLY A 149 11.23 -17.28 -10.78
CA GLY A 149 11.28 -17.54 -9.34
C GLY A 149 11.41 -19.04 -9.10
N ASP A 150 12.29 -19.42 -8.18
CA ASP A 150 12.49 -20.79 -7.78
C ASP A 150 12.03 -21.06 -6.35
N LEU A 151 11.59 -22.30 -6.16
CA LEU A 151 11.39 -23.06 -4.92
C LEU A 151 10.05 -22.95 -4.18
N ALA A 152 9.09 -23.77 -4.65
CA ALA A 152 8.09 -24.41 -3.77
C ALA A 152 8.05 -25.92 -4.06
N SER A 153 8.71 -26.74 -3.24
CA SER A 153 9.23 -28.08 -3.52
C SER A 153 8.24 -29.27 -3.67
N VAL A 154 7.09 -29.16 -4.38
CA VAL A 154 6.24 -30.35 -4.72
C VAL A 154 5.40 -30.27 -6.03
N MET A 155 5.59 -29.30 -6.92
CA MET A 155 4.88 -29.23 -8.24
C MET A 155 5.87 -29.14 -9.42
N ASP A 156 5.43 -29.36 -10.66
CA ASP A 156 6.28 -29.20 -11.86
C ASP A 156 6.67 -27.72 -12.04
N GLU A 157 7.93 -27.44 -12.42
CA GLU A 157 8.52 -26.10 -12.44
C GLU A 157 7.76 -25.15 -13.37
N GLY A 158 7.25 -25.66 -14.50
CA GLY A 158 6.45 -24.88 -15.46
C GLY A 158 5.04 -24.53 -14.97
N GLU A 159 4.39 -25.42 -14.22
CA GLU A 159 3.03 -25.17 -13.69
C GLU A 159 3.05 -24.16 -12.54
N LYS A 160 4.08 -24.22 -11.69
CA LYS A 160 4.30 -23.20 -10.66
C LYS A 160 4.58 -21.84 -11.27
N TYR A 161 5.44 -21.78 -12.27
CA TYR A 161 5.79 -20.52 -12.92
C TYR A 161 4.54 -19.83 -13.46
N MET A 162 3.73 -20.55 -14.22
CA MET A 162 2.47 -20.01 -14.74
C MET A 162 1.49 -19.60 -13.63
N MET A 163 1.43 -20.35 -12.53
CA MET A 163 0.56 -20.00 -11.40
C MET A 163 1.03 -18.75 -10.64
N TYR A 164 2.34 -18.62 -10.39
CA TYR A 164 2.91 -17.46 -9.71
C TYR A 164 2.85 -16.21 -10.58
N GLU A 165 3.18 -16.33 -11.87
CA GLU A 165 3.06 -15.23 -12.82
C GLU A 165 1.59 -14.78 -12.95
N GLY A 166 0.64 -15.72 -13.06
CA GLY A 166 -0.79 -15.43 -13.08
C GLY A 166 -1.28 -14.76 -11.78
N MET A 167 -0.80 -15.21 -10.63
CA MET A 167 -1.17 -14.63 -9.34
C MET A 167 -0.58 -13.23 -9.14
N THR A 168 0.69 -13.02 -9.48
CA THR A 168 1.37 -11.73 -9.33
C THR A 168 0.85 -10.71 -10.34
N SER A 169 0.66 -11.11 -11.61
CA SER A 169 0.08 -10.23 -12.63
C SER A 169 -1.38 -9.87 -12.31
N GLY A 170 -2.20 -10.86 -11.93
CA GLY A 170 -3.59 -10.62 -11.51
C GLY A 170 -3.67 -9.70 -10.29
N PHE A 171 -2.81 -9.92 -9.29
CA PHE A 171 -2.72 -9.04 -8.13
C PHE A 171 -2.36 -7.60 -8.52
N GLN A 172 -1.32 -7.43 -9.36
CA GLN A 172 -0.91 -6.10 -9.84
C GLN A 172 -2.02 -5.39 -10.61
N VAL A 173 -2.77 -6.11 -11.46
CA VAL A 173 -3.92 -5.56 -12.20
C VAL A 173 -5.01 -5.08 -11.24
N VAL A 174 -5.39 -5.88 -10.24
CA VAL A 174 -6.41 -5.49 -9.26
C VAL A 174 -5.95 -4.29 -8.43
N MET A 175 -4.69 -4.28 -7.98
CA MET A 175 -4.14 -3.15 -7.23
C MET A 175 -4.06 -1.89 -8.08
N ALA A 176 -3.65 -1.99 -9.35
CA ALA A 176 -3.64 -0.86 -10.29
C ALA A 176 -5.04 -0.33 -10.57
N ALA A 177 -6.03 -1.23 -10.73
CA ALA A 177 -7.44 -0.85 -10.91
C ALA A 177 -8.00 -0.13 -9.68
N LEU A 178 -7.68 -0.59 -8.47
CA LEU A 178 -8.05 0.11 -7.22
C LEU A 178 -7.40 1.48 -7.12
N LEU A 179 -6.10 1.59 -7.46
CA LEU A 179 -5.39 2.87 -7.47
C LEU A 179 -6.02 3.85 -8.47
N PHE A 180 -6.32 3.38 -9.67
CA PHE A 180 -6.99 4.17 -10.70
C PHE A 180 -8.41 4.56 -10.28
N GLY A 181 -9.17 3.63 -9.69
CA GLY A 181 -10.51 3.90 -9.16
C GLY A 181 -10.51 4.99 -8.08
N MET A 182 -9.52 4.97 -7.18
CA MET A 182 -9.30 6.04 -6.21
C MET A 182 -9.05 7.39 -6.89
N ILE A 183 -8.18 7.44 -7.89
CA ILE A 183 -7.89 8.67 -8.65
C ILE A 183 -9.16 9.19 -9.35
N VAL A 184 -9.89 8.33 -10.06
CA VAL A 184 -11.15 8.69 -10.74
C VAL A 184 -12.18 9.21 -9.75
N THR A 185 -12.27 8.60 -8.57
CA THR A 185 -13.21 9.02 -7.51
C THR A 185 -12.88 10.43 -6.99
N ILE A 186 -11.59 10.76 -6.85
CA ILE A 186 -11.16 12.13 -6.50
C ILE A 186 -11.64 13.11 -7.57
N PHE A 187 -11.33 12.87 -8.84
CA PHE A 187 -11.74 13.76 -9.93
C PHE A 187 -13.25 13.90 -10.06
N TYR A 188 -13.98 12.78 -9.96
CA TYR A 188 -15.44 12.79 -10.00
C TYR A 188 -16.03 13.63 -8.86
N SER A 189 -15.50 13.47 -7.65
CA SER A 189 -15.94 14.22 -6.48
C SER A 189 -15.69 15.72 -6.62
N VAL A 190 -14.50 16.10 -7.10
CA VAL A 190 -14.16 17.51 -7.38
C VAL A 190 -14.98 18.10 -8.52
N TRP A 191 -15.28 17.31 -9.56
CA TRP A 191 -16.06 17.80 -10.71
C TRP A 191 -17.55 17.98 -10.39
N THR A 192 -18.09 17.15 -9.50
CA THR A 192 -19.52 17.15 -9.16
C THR A 192 -19.84 17.91 -7.88
N ASP A 193 -18.83 18.38 -7.15
CA ASP A 193 -18.92 18.93 -5.79
C ASP A 193 -19.63 17.99 -4.78
N ILE A 194 -19.76 16.70 -5.10
CA ILE A 194 -20.35 15.69 -4.22
C ILE A 194 -19.21 14.88 -3.60
N PRO A 195 -19.00 14.92 -2.27
CA PRO A 195 -17.95 14.17 -1.61
C PRO A 195 -18.17 12.65 -1.74
N GLN A 196 -17.17 11.94 -2.29
CA GLN A 196 -17.17 10.47 -2.42
C GLN A 196 -16.31 9.79 -1.34
N THR A 197 -16.22 10.43 -0.17
CA THR A 197 -15.33 10.09 0.94
C THR A 197 -15.44 8.63 1.36
N PHE A 198 -16.66 8.10 1.49
CA PHE A 198 -16.87 6.71 1.91
C PHE A 198 -16.30 5.70 0.90
N ALA A 199 -16.63 5.84 -0.38
CA ALA A 199 -16.13 4.95 -1.43
C ALA A 199 -14.61 5.02 -1.55
N PHE A 200 -14.06 6.24 -1.45
CA PHE A 200 -12.62 6.49 -1.49
C PHE A 200 -11.87 5.80 -0.34
N VAL A 201 -12.33 5.99 0.90
CA VAL A 201 -11.74 5.34 2.09
C VAL A 201 -11.89 3.83 2.03
N ALA A 202 -13.04 3.32 1.59
CA ALA A 202 -13.25 1.88 1.42
C ALA A 202 -12.26 1.26 0.42
N MET A 203 -12.04 1.89 -0.73
CA MET A 203 -11.04 1.44 -1.69
C MET A 203 -9.61 1.48 -1.13
N ALA A 204 -9.26 2.51 -0.37
CA ALA A 204 -7.95 2.61 0.28
C ALA A 204 -7.71 1.48 1.29
N ILE A 205 -8.73 1.14 2.09
CA ILE A 205 -8.67 0.01 3.03
C ILE A 205 -8.50 -1.31 2.27
N ILE A 206 -9.29 -1.54 1.21
CA ILE A 206 -9.19 -2.76 0.39
C ILE A 206 -7.80 -2.87 -0.24
N TYR A 207 -7.25 -1.77 -0.74
CA TYR A 207 -5.90 -1.71 -1.30
C TYR A 207 -4.84 -2.11 -0.25
N LEU A 208 -4.90 -1.52 0.96
CA LEU A 208 -3.97 -1.87 2.04
C LEU A 208 -4.08 -3.32 2.48
N MET A 209 -5.31 -3.83 2.63
CA MET A 209 -5.55 -5.24 2.98
C MET A 209 -5.02 -6.18 1.89
N GLY A 210 -5.21 -5.83 0.61
CA GLY A 210 -4.66 -6.56 -0.52
C GLY A 210 -3.15 -6.62 -0.50
N GLN A 211 -2.49 -5.47 -0.34
CA GLN A 211 -1.02 -5.37 -0.24
C GLN A 211 -0.48 -6.15 0.96
N TRP A 212 -1.06 -5.98 2.14
CA TRP A 212 -0.63 -6.70 3.34
C TRP A 212 -0.79 -8.21 3.21
N SER A 213 -1.92 -8.66 2.66
CA SER A 213 -2.19 -10.08 2.40
C SER A 213 -1.19 -10.68 1.41
N TYR A 214 -0.90 -9.96 0.32
CA TYR A 214 0.08 -10.40 -0.68
C TYR A 214 1.49 -10.48 -0.09
N GLN A 215 1.96 -9.43 0.58
CA GLN A 215 3.29 -9.40 1.21
C GLN A 215 3.46 -10.46 2.29
N ARG A 216 2.42 -10.71 3.09
CA ARG A 216 2.43 -11.78 4.09
C ARG A 216 2.56 -13.16 3.45
N LYS A 217 1.80 -13.44 2.38
CA LYS A 217 1.91 -14.71 1.65
C LYS A 217 3.26 -14.86 0.97
N TYR A 218 3.80 -13.78 0.42
CA TYR A 218 5.13 -13.77 -0.19
C TYR A 218 6.21 -14.16 0.83
N ARG A 219 6.19 -13.58 2.05
CA ARG A 219 7.10 -13.97 3.14
C ARG A 219 6.97 -15.43 3.56
N GLN A 220 5.76 -15.98 3.59
CA GLN A 220 5.53 -17.40 3.90
C GLN A 220 6.11 -18.34 2.85
N LEU A 221 6.20 -17.90 1.60
CA LEU A 221 6.78 -18.69 0.50
C LEU A 221 8.32 -18.62 0.49
N GLU A 222 8.91 -17.47 0.86
CA GLU A 222 10.37 -17.29 0.96
C GLU A 222 11.01 -17.87 2.24
N GLY A 223 10.24 -18.57 3.09
CA GLY A 223 10.78 -19.24 4.29
C GLY A 223 10.99 -18.30 5.48
N GLU A 224 9.90 -17.75 6.01
CA GLU A 224 9.71 -17.78 7.46
C GLU A 224 9.53 -19.22 7.95
#